data_AF-A0A7C6A6Z7-F1
#
_entry.id   AF-A0A7C6A6Z7-F1
#
_cell.length_a   1.000
_cell.length_b   1.000
_cell.length_c   1.000
_cell.angle_alpha   90.00
_cell.angle_beta   90.00
_cell.angle_gamma   90.00
#
_symmetry.space_group_name_H-M   'P 1'
#
loop_
_entity.id
_entity.type
_entity.pdbx_description
1 polymer ?
#
loop_
_entity_poly.entity_id
_entity_poly.type
_entity_poly.pdbx_seq_one_letter_code
_entity_poly.pdbx_strand_id
1 'polypeptide(L)' 'INLAQENGYNYVISHRSGETKDTFIADLAVATNSGFIKTGSVNRGERIAKYNRLLEIEQELKSNAIYPTW' A
#
# COMPACT_ATOMS: atom_id res chain seq x y z
N ILE A 1 -6.63 10.00 7.35
CA ILE A 1 -5.75 10.25 6.18
C ILE A 1 -5.72 11.74 5.88
N ASN A 2 -6.84 12.35 5.44
CA ASN A 2 -6.92 13.77 5.08
C ASN A 2 -6.35 14.71 6.15
N LEU A 3 -6.76 14.56 7.41
CA LEU A 3 -6.22 15.38 8.50
C LEU A 3 -4.68 15.30 8.62
N ALA A 4 -4.08 14.12 8.47
CA ALA A 4 -2.64 13.96 8.53
C ALA A 4 -1.97 14.66 7.32
N GLN A 5 -2.53 14.47 6.13
CA GLN A 5 -2.04 15.09 4.90
C GLN A 5 -2.14 16.62 4.93
N GLU A 6 -3.27 17.17 5.37
CA GLU A 6 -3.50 18.61 5.55
C GLU A 6 -2.52 19.24 6.55
N ASN A 7 -2.04 18.46 7.51
CA ASN A 7 -1.07 18.90 8.51
C ASN A 7 0.38 18.51 8.16
N GLY A 8 0.65 18.02 6.95
CA GLY A 8 2.01 17.69 6.49
C GLY A 8 2.65 16.47 7.18
N TYR A 9 1.85 15.59 7.78
CA TYR A 9 2.35 14.35 8.38
C TYR A 9 2.44 13.24 7.33
N ASN A 10 3.57 12.51 7.37
CA ASN A 10 3.64 11.19 6.75
C ASN A 10 2.73 10.22 7.51
N TYR A 11 2.09 9.32 6.77
CA TYR A 11 1.23 8.28 7.32
C TYR A 11 1.45 6.96 6.60
N VAL A 12 1.09 5.86 7.26
CA VAL A 12 1.35 4.50 6.77
C VAL A 12 0.06 3.71 6.77
N ILE A 13 -0.29 3.10 5.64
CA ILE A 13 -1.37 2.11 5.60
C ILE A 13 -0.81 0.79 6.15
N SER A 14 -1.50 0.16 7.11
CA SER A 14 -0.97 -1.02 7.80
C SER A 14 -1.95 -2.17 7.90
N HIS A 15 -1.41 -3.39 7.80
CA HIS A 15 -2.14 -4.63 8.04
C HIS A 15 -2.56 -4.80 9.51
N ARG A 16 -3.29 -5.89 9.80
CA ARG A 16 -3.53 -6.38 11.17
C ARG A 16 -2.94 -7.77 11.37
N SER A 17 -2.83 -8.19 12.64
CA SER A 17 -2.22 -9.47 13.03
C SER A 17 -2.98 -10.67 12.47
N GLY A 18 -4.32 -10.67 12.53
CA GLY A 18 -5.17 -11.63 11.84
C GLY A 18 -5.62 -11.05 10.50
N GLU A 19 -5.08 -11.56 9.39
CA GLU A 19 -5.40 -11.07 8.05
C GLU A 19 -5.92 -12.13 7.09
N THR A 20 -6.62 -11.66 6.08
CA THR A 20 -7.16 -12.47 4.98
C THR A 20 -6.37 -12.23 3.68
N LYS A 21 -6.72 -12.92 2.59
CA LYS A 21 -6.14 -12.65 1.27
C LYS A 21 -6.71 -11.42 0.57
N ASP A 22 -7.72 -10.77 1.14
CA ASP A 22 -8.24 -9.50 0.63
C ASP A 22 -7.10 -8.48 0.48
N THR A 23 -7.05 -7.76 -0.64
CA THR A 23 -5.94 -6.86 -0.98
C THR A 23 -6.28 -5.39 -0.84
N PHE A 24 -7.44 -5.05 -0.27
CA PHE A 24 -7.97 -3.68 -0.21
C PHE A 24 -6.96 -2.63 0.27
N ILE A 25 -6.14 -2.97 1.26
CA ILE A 25 -5.16 -2.02 1.82
C ILE A 25 -4.01 -1.67 0.85
N ALA A 26 -3.74 -2.50 -0.17
CA ALA A 26 -2.79 -2.17 -1.23
C ALA A 26 -3.36 -1.10 -2.15
N ASP A 27 -4.58 -1.28 -2.65
CA ASP A 27 -5.30 -0.30 -3.46
C ASP A 27 -5.52 1.01 -2.67
N LEU A 28 -5.89 0.92 -1.39
CA LEU A 28 -6.03 2.10 -0.52
C LEU A 28 -4.72 2.89 -0.40
N ALA A 29 -3.58 2.21 -0.25
CA ALA A 29 -2.28 2.86 -0.10
C ALA A 29 -1.88 3.67 -1.33
N VAL A 30 -2.19 3.15 -2.53
CA VAL A 30 -1.95 3.84 -3.80
C VAL A 30 -2.98 4.95 -4.02
N ALA A 31 -4.27 4.68 -3.80
CA ALA A 31 -5.35 5.64 -4.01
C ALA A 31 -5.20 6.91 -3.16
N THR A 32 -4.62 6.80 -1.96
CA THR A 32 -4.39 7.96 -1.10
C THR A 32 -2.99 8.58 -1.26
N ASN A 33 -2.13 8.04 -2.11
CA ASN A 33 -0.72 8.44 -2.23
C ASN A 33 0.00 8.43 -0.87
N SER A 34 -0.17 7.36 -0.10
CA SER A 34 0.42 7.25 1.25
C SER A 34 1.95 7.28 1.25
N GLY A 35 2.58 6.87 0.15
CA GLY A 35 4.03 6.66 0.04
C GLY A 35 4.56 5.47 0.85
N PHE A 36 3.79 4.95 1.81
CA PHE A 36 4.21 3.88 2.71
C PHE A 36 3.09 2.89 3.01
N ILE A 37 3.42 1.60 2.95
CA ILE A 37 2.56 0.50 3.39
C ILE A 37 3.34 -0.48 4.27
N LYS A 38 2.75 -0.89 5.39
CA LYS A 38 3.27 -1.92 6.30
C LYS A 38 2.35 -3.13 6.26
N THR A 39 2.64 -4.06 5.35
CA THR A 39 1.82 -5.27 5.12
C THR A 39 2.50 -6.59 5.55
N GLY A 40 3.57 -6.53 6.33
CA GLY A 40 4.17 -7.69 7.00
C GLY A 40 5.48 -8.15 6.37
N SER A 41 5.91 -9.37 6.67
CA SER A 41 7.05 -9.98 5.97
C SER A 41 6.59 -10.50 4.61
N VAL A 42 7.53 -10.69 3.68
CA VAL A 42 7.35 -11.39 2.40
C VAL A 42 7.24 -12.91 2.63
N ASN A 43 6.31 -13.30 3.48
CA ASN A 43 5.98 -14.67 3.85
C ASN A 43 4.49 -14.71 4.27
N ARG A 44 3.86 -15.88 4.16
CA ARG A 44 2.43 -16.16 4.38
C ARG A 44 1.55 -15.54 3.29
N GLY A 45 0.59 -16.33 2.80
CA GLY A 45 -0.19 -15.99 1.61
C GLY A 45 -1.03 -14.72 1.76
N GLU A 46 -1.54 -14.43 2.95
CA GLU A 46 -2.30 -13.22 3.24
C GLU A 46 -1.48 -11.93 3.14
N ARG A 47 -0.15 -12.02 3.29
CA ARG A 47 0.77 -10.88 3.18
C ARG A 47 1.24 -10.72 1.74
N ILE A 48 1.66 -11.84 1.13
CA ILE A 48 2.08 -11.91 -0.27
C ILE A 48 0.97 -11.37 -1.19
N ALA A 49 -0.31 -11.66 -0.91
CA ALA A 49 -1.42 -11.14 -1.69
C ALA A 49 -1.39 -9.61 -1.87
N LYS A 50 -1.02 -8.84 -0.84
CA LYS A 50 -0.93 -7.37 -0.93
C LYS A 50 0.28 -6.92 -1.75
N TYR A 51 1.42 -7.59 -1.59
CA TYR A 51 2.60 -7.30 -2.40
C TYR A 51 2.35 -7.57 -3.88
N ASN A 52 1.73 -8.71 -4.20
CA ASN A 52 1.34 -9.04 -5.56
C ASN A 52 0.36 -8.01 -6.13
N ARG A 53 -0.62 -7.57 -5.33
CA ARG A 53 -1.54 -6.51 -5.76
C ARG A 53 -0.82 -5.19 -6.06
N LEU A 54 0.18 -4.80 -5.27
CA LEU A 54 0.98 -3.60 -5.58
C LEU A 54 1.73 -3.73 -6.91
N LEU A 55 2.30 -4.90 -7.21
CA LEU A 55 2.95 -5.18 -8.49
C LEU A 55 1.94 -5.15 -9.67
N GLU A 56 0.74 -5.67 -9.46
CA GLU A 56 -0.35 -5.58 -10.45
C GLU A 56 -0.75 -4.13 -10.71
N ILE A 57 -0.95 -3.32 -9.66
CA ILE A 57 -1.29 -1.89 -9.79
C ILE A 57 -0.18 -1.13 -10.52
N GLU A 58 1.09 -1.39 -10.21
CA GLU A 58 2.23 -0.81 -10.94
C GLU A 58 2.17 -1.16 -12.43
N GLN A 59 1.92 -2.42 -12.77
CA GLN A 59 1.79 -2.88 -14.16
C GLN A 59 0.58 -2.24 -14.87
N GLU A 60 -0.54 -2.05 -14.17
CA GLU A 60 -1.73 -1.37 -14.68
C GLU A 60 -1.44 0.12 -14.99
N LEU A 61 -0.71 0.81 -14.11
CA LEU A 61 -0.38 2.24 -14.23
C LEU A 61 0.73 2.51 -15.26
N LYS A 62 1.62 1.56 -15.52
CA LYS A 62 2.74 1.68 -16.48
C LYS A 62 3.58 2.93 -16.20
N SER A 63 3.78 3.79 -17.19
CA SER A 63 4.56 5.03 -17.08
C SER A 63 3.93 6.08 -16.16
N ASN A 64 2.68 5.90 -15.73
CA ASN A 64 2.03 6.79 -14.76
C ASN A 64 2.36 6.43 -13.31
N ALA A 65 2.97 5.26 -13.06
CA ALA A 65 3.43 4.89 -11.73
C ALA A 65 4.67 5.70 -11.34
N ILE A 66 4.64 6.32 -10.17
CA ILE A 66 5.78 7.06 -9.61
C ILE A 66 6.04 6.53 -8.20
N TYR A 67 7.27 6.11 -7.94
CA TYR A 67 7.71 5.80 -6.60
C TYR A 67 8.29 7.04 -5.91
N PRO A 68 8.00 7.24 -4.62
CA PRO A 68 8.70 8.19 -3.77
C PRO A 68 10.23 8.11 -3.91
N THR A 69 10.89 9.27 -4.08
CA THR A 69 12.36 9.39 -4.18
C THR A 69 13.00 10.14 -3.01
N TRP A 70 12.19 10.54 -2.03
CA TRP A 70 12.58 11.30 -0.84
C TRP A 70 13.03 10.41 0.31
#